data_AF-A0A812V0P7-F1
#
_entry.id   AF-A0A812V0P7-F1
#
_cell.length_a   1.000
_cell.length_b   1.000
_cell.length_c   1.000
_cell.angle_alpha   90.00
_cell.angle_beta   90.00
_cell.angle_gamma   90.00
#
_symmetry.space_group_name_H-M   'P 1'
#
loop_
_entity.id
_entity.type
_entity.pdbx_description
1 polymer ?
#
loop_
_entity_poly.entity_id
_entity_poly.type
_entity_poly.pdbx_seq_one_letter_code
_entity_poly.pdbx_strand_id
1 'polypeptide(L)'
;MGHRLQCLCKEYLMTPEHRQILLEETGCDVDWAPDESKVQLRGSAEQIRKAQRLLQRVLMHCNWGRSEAKVRRLLKPKIIESAVLRLSPMNTLPSGQKTLSQTQPVISIGKDKANDIVIPAAIVSRQHCVLELDIDRGAIYVIDCSTNGTFLNGLRLPPKTTGKVLVSHGDELLLQDPGNDQEFGYVVNIQELNVREQMKLQAPRRLLTTEESATMGRDFH
;
A
#
# COMPACT_ATOMS: atom_id res chain seq x y z
N MET A 1 -25.88 0.62 -10.98
CA MET A 1 -25.33 -0.66 -11.45
C MET A 1 -24.27 -1.11 -10.47
N GLY A 2 -24.45 -2.25 -9.80
CA GLY A 2 -23.50 -2.75 -8.79
C GLY A 2 -22.25 -3.33 -9.44
N HIS A 3 -21.06 -2.86 -9.04
CA HIS A 3 -19.80 -3.39 -9.52
C HIS A 3 -19.35 -4.57 -8.63
N ARG A 4 -19.28 -5.78 -9.20
CA ARG A 4 -18.84 -6.98 -8.49
C ARG A 4 -17.31 -6.97 -8.35
N LEU A 5 -16.79 -6.83 -7.13
CA LEU A 5 -15.38 -7.02 -6.81
C LEU A 5 -15.26 -8.23 -5.88
N GLN A 6 -14.62 -9.30 -6.35
CA GLN A 6 -14.38 -10.50 -5.56
C GLN A 6 -13.25 -10.21 -4.55
N CYS A 7 -13.61 -9.79 -3.33
CA CYS A 7 -12.63 -9.38 -2.32
C CYS A 7 -12.21 -10.59 -1.47
N LEU A 8 -11.03 -11.13 -1.78
CA LEU A 8 -10.27 -12.03 -0.91
C LEU A 8 -9.94 -11.40 0.47
N CYS A 9 -10.12 -10.09 0.58
CA CYS A 9 -9.90 -9.25 1.73
C CYS A 9 -11.14 -9.04 2.64
N LYS A 10 -12.25 -9.74 2.42
CA LYS A 10 -13.57 -9.39 3.00
C LYS A 10 -13.53 -9.17 4.52
N GLU A 11 -12.82 -10.03 5.25
CA GLU A 11 -12.70 -10.00 6.71
C GLU A 11 -12.03 -8.72 7.22
N TYR A 12 -11.10 -8.17 6.44
CA TYR A 12 -10.38 -6.95 6.81
C TYR A 12 -10.98 -5.71 6.16
N LEU A 13 -11.54 -5.79 4.95
CA LEU A 13 -12.01 -4.63 4.19
C LEU A 13 -13.46 -4.24 4.51
N MET A 14 -14.35 -5.22 4.69
CA MET A 14 -15.79 -4.96 4.83
C MET A 14 -16.17 -4.67 6.28
N THR A 15 -15.49 -3.68 6.88
CA THR A 15 -15.77 -3.22 8.24
C THR A 15 -16.49 -1.86 8.23
N PRO A 16 -17.22 -1.50 9.30
CA PRO A 16 -17.81 -0.16 9.44
C PRO A 16 -16.77 0.96 9.39
N GLU A 17 -15.59 0.76 9.99
CA GLU A 17 -14.50 1.74 9.94
C GLU A 17 -14.01 1.98 8.50
N HIS A 18 -13.72 0.91 7.76
CA HIS A 18 -13.24 1.03 6.39
C HIS A 18 -14.30 1.57 5.41
N ARG A 19 -15.59 1.33 5.69
CA ARG A 19 -16.70 2.01 5.00
C ARG A 19 -16.61 3.52 5.15
N GLN A 20 -16.43 3.97 6.40
CA GLN A 20 -16.35 5.38 6.74
C GLN A 20 -15.13 6.04 6.10
N ILE A 21 -13.97 5.37 6.11
CA ILE A 21 -12.76 5.85 5.44
C ILE A 21 -13.00 6.01 3.93
N LEU A 22 -13.62 5.02 3.27
CA LEU A 22 -13.93 5.14 1.84
C LEU A 22 -14.86 6.31 1.54
N LEU A 23 -15.87 6.54 2.38
CA LEU A 23 -16.76 7.68 2.26
C LEU A 23 -15.98 9.01 2.40
N GLU A 24 -15.10 9.14 3.39
CA GLU A 24 -14.27 10.33 3.61
C GLU A 24 -13.23 10.57 2.51
N GLU A 25 -12.66 9.50 1.96
CA GLU A 25 -11.61 9.59 0.93
C GLU A 25 -12.18 9.83 -0.47
N THR A 26 -13.37 9.31 -0.76
CA THR A 26 -13.90 9.28 -2.12
C THR A 26 -15.19 10.08 -2.30
N GLY A 27 -15.91 10.37 -1.21
CA GLY A 27 -17.28 10.89 -1.23
C GLY A 27 -18.31 9.88 -1.74
N CYS A 28 -17.91 8.65 -2.05
CA CYS A 28 -18.79 7.58 -2.49
C CYS A 28 -19.40 6.89 -1.29
N ASP A 29 -20.72 6.71 -1.27
CA ASP A 29 -21.36 5.80 -0.34
C ASP A 29 -21.09 4.35 -0.78
N VAL A 30 -20.76 3.53 0.19
CA VAL A 30 -20.32 2.15 -0.01
C VAL A 30 -21.21 1.24 0.81
N ASP A 31 -21.82 0.26 0.16
CA ASP A 31 -22.65 -0.73 0.81
C ASP A 31 -21.98 -2.11 0.69
N TRP A 32 -21.78 -2.75 1.84
CA TRP A 32 -21.09 -4.04 1.94
C TRP A 32 -22.10 -5.18 1.89
N ALA A 33 -21.84 -6.17 1.04
CA ALA A 33 -22.54 -7.45 1.07
C ALA A 33 -21.50 -8.57 1.34
N PRO A 34 -21.12 -8.80 2.61
CA PRO A 34 -20.06 -9.74 2.98
C PRO A 34 -20.36 -11.18 2.56
N ASP A 35 -21.61 -11.60 2.72
CA ASP A 35 -22.08 -12.95 2.37
C ASP A 35 -21.94 -13.24 0.87
N GLU A 36 -22.14 -12.21 0.04
CA GLU A 36 -22.00 -12.31 -1.40
C GLU A 36 -20.59 -11.95 -1.90
N SER A 37 -19.70 -11.51 -0.99
CA SER A 37 -18.41 -10.91 -1.31
C SER A 37 -18.53 -9.81 -2.37
N LYS A 38 -19.54 -8.94 -2.24
CA LYS A 38 -19.84 -7.84 -3.16
C LYS A 38 -19.78 -6.49 -2.45
N VAL A 39 -19.47 -5.46 -3.24
CA VAL A 39 -19.53 -4.06 -2.84
C VAL A 39 -20.44 -3.32 -3.80
N GLN A 40 -21.33 -2.49 -3.28
CA GLN A 40 -22.09 -1.54 -4.09
C GLN A 40 -21.56 -0.13 -3.84
N LEU A 41 -21.34 0.61 -4.93
CA LEU A 41 -20.85 1.98 -4.89
C LEU A 41 -21.96 2.91 -5.37
N ARG A 42 -22.26 3.96 -4.60
CA ARG A 42 -23.29 4.96 -4.89
C ARG A 42 -22.69 6.36 -4.79
N GLY A 43 -22.84 7.15 -5.85
CA GLY A 43 -22.28 8.50 -5.94
C GLY A 43 -22.19 8.98 -7.39
N SER A 44 -21.51 10.11 -7.60
CA SER A 44 -21.19 10.62 -8.93
C SER A 44 -20.18 9.70 -9.64
N ALA A 45 -20.10 9.81 -10.97
CA ALA A 45 -19.16 9.02 -11.76
C ALA A 45 -17.69 9.23 -11.31
N GLU A 46 -17.34 10.42 -10.84
CA GLU A 46 -16.01 10.71 -10.32
C GLU A 46 -15.76 10.03 -8.96
N GLN A 47 -16.72 10.09 -8.05
CA GLN A 47 -16.66 9.45 -6.73
C GLN A 47 -16.51 7.92 -6.88
N ILE A 48 -17.30 7.31 -7.77
CA ILE A 48 -17.23 5.87 -8.06
C ILE A 48 -15.86 5.49 -8.63
N ARG A 49 -15.32 6.26 -9.59
CA ARG A 49 -13.98 6.00 -10.15
C ARG A 49 -12.88 6.08 -9.09
N LYS A 50 -12.95 7.06 -8.18
CA LYS A 50 -11.99 7.18 -7.06
C LYS A 50 -12.07 5.97 -6.12
N ALA A 51 -13.28 5.57 -5.72
CA ALA A 51 -13.49 4.39 -4.90
C ALA A 51 -12.98 3.10 -5.57
N GLN A 52 -13.27 2.91 -6.86
CA GLN A 52 -12.75 1.78 -7.62
C GLN A 52 -11.22 1.72 -7.62
N ARG A 53 -10.53 2.85 -7.81
CA ARG A 53 -9.06 2.88 -7.78
C ARG A 53 -8.49 2.48 -6.42
N LEU A 54 -9.06 2.98 -5.32
CA LEU A 54 -8.65 2.59 -3.97
C LEU A 54 -8.90 1.11 -3.71
N LEU A 55 -10.08 0.61 -4.06
CA LEU A 55 -10.42 -0.81 -3.89
C LEU A 55 -9.51 -1.72 -4.74
N GLN A 56 -9.21 -1.36 -5.98
CA GLN A 56 -8.26 -2.09 -6.82
C GLN A 56 -6.86 -2.11 -6.20
N ARG A 57 -6.40 -0.99 -5.64
CA ARG A 57 -5.13 -0.92 -4.93
C ARG A 57 -5.11 -1.83 -3.69
N VAL A 58 -6.20 -1.88 -2.93
CA VAL A 58 -6.36 -2.81 -1.80
C VAL A 58 -6.26 -4.26 -2.30
N LEU A 59 -7.06 -4.63 -3.29
CA LEU A 59 -7.09 -5.99 -3.84
C LEU A 59 -5.72 -6.44 -4.36
N MET A 60 -5.01 -5.55 -5.05
CA MET A 60 -3.66 -5.81 -5.54
C MET A 60 -2.69 -6.09 -4.40
N HIS A 61 -2.56 -5.18 -3.43
CA HIS A 61 -1.52 -5.30 -2.39
C HIS A 61 -1.87 -6.27 -1.26
N CYS A 62 -3.15 -6.55 -1.02
CA CYS A 62 -3.61 -7.58 -0.10
C CYS A 62 -3.41 -9.00 -0.63
N ASN A 63 -2.88 -9.17 -1.84
CA ASN A 63 -2.42 -10.47 -2.29
C ASN A 63 -1.23 -10.92 -1.43
N TRP A 64 -0.26 -10.04 -1.15
CA TRP A 64 0.96 -10.34 -0.37
C TRP A 64 0.78 -10.07 1.13
N GLY A 65 -0.21 -10.71 1.74
CA GLY A 65 -0.55 -10.58 3.16
C GLY A 65 -1.60 -9.49 3.44
N ARG A 66 -2.40 -9.74 4.48
CA ARG A 66 -3.60 -8.96 4.83
C ARG A 66 -3.57 -8.68 6.32
N SER A 67 -3.71 -7.42 6.68
CA SER A 67 -3.92 -6.99 8.06
C SER A 67 -4.81 -5.75 8.05
N GLU A 68 -5.49 -5.50 9.17
CA GLU A 68 -6.31 -4.30 9.35
C GLU A 68 -5.48 -3.02 9.11
N ALA A 69 -4.26 -2.96 9.67
CA ALA A 69 -3.34 -1.85 9.46
C ALA A 69 -2.98 -1.65 7.97
N LYS A 70 -2.76 -2.74 7.21
CA LYS A 70 -2.45 -2.67 5.77
C LYS A 70 -3.64 -2.17 4.96
N VAL A 71 -4.85 -2.67 5.23
CA VAL A 71 -6.06 -2.22 4.54
C VAL A 71 -6.34 -0.75 4.84
N ARG A 72 -6.29 -0.36 6.12
CA ARG A 72 -6.47 1.03 6.56
C ARG A 72 -5.50 1.99 5.86
N ARG A 73 -4.22 1.60 5.77
CA ARG A 73 -3.18 2.37 5.07
C ARG A 73 -3.42 2.48 3.56
N LEU A 74 -3.94 1.42 2.94
CA LEU A 74 -4.25 1.40 1.50
C LEU A 74 -5.48 2.28 1.17
N LEU A 75 -6.45 2.33 2.08
CA LEU A 75 -7.65 3.15 1.96
C LEU A 75 -7.42 4.62 2.29
N LYS A 76 -6.56 4.92 3.27
CA LYS A 76 -6.17 6.27 3.67
C LYS A 76 -4.67 6.47 3.44
N PRO A 77 -4.24 6.71 2.19
CA PRO A 77 -2.83 6.90 1.88
C PRO A 77 -2.30 8.13 2.61
N LYS A 78 -1.15 7.98 3.24
CA LYS A 78 -0.37 9.08 3.80
C LYS A 78 0.96 9.17 3.07
N ILE A 79 1.53 10.37 3.05
CA ILE A 79 2.86 10.58 2.48
C ILE A 79 3.89 10.41 3.58
N ILE A 80 4.57 9.27 3.61
CA ILE A 80 5.77 9.10 4.44
C ILE A 80 6.92 9.85 3.77
N GLU A 81 7.45 10.85 4.45
CA GLU A 81 8.66 11.58 4.02
C GLU A 81 9.92 10.94 4.60
N SER A 82 9.80 10.34 5.80
CA SER A 82 10.88 9.54 6.38
C SER A 82 10.38 8.50 7.37
N ALA A 83 11.08 7.39 7.45
CA ALA A 83 10.80 6.30 8.37
C ALA A 83 12.08 5.57 8.75
N VAL A 84 12.12 5.04 9.97
CA VAL A 84 13.13 4.05 10.37
C VAL A 84 12.62 2.68 9.97
N LEU A 85 13.37 2.00 9.11
CA LEU A 85 13.12 0.62 8.72
C LEU A 85 14.07 -0.27 9.51
N ARG A 86 13.52 -1.20 10.28
CA ARG A 86 14.24 -2.24 11.02
C ARG A 86 13.86 -3.60 10.44
N LEU A 87 14.86 -4.37 10.04
CA LEU A 87 14.74 -5.74 9.56
C LEU A 87 15.18 -6.67 10.68
N SER A 88 14.20 -7.27 11.36
CA SER A 88 14.42 -8.18 12.47
C SER A 88 14.53 -9.59 11.91
N PRO A 89 15.67 -10.28 12.05
CA PRO A 89 15.86 -11.60 11.46
C PRO A 89 14.93 -12.60 12.14
N MET A 90 14.37 -13.51 11.36
CA MET A 90 13.54 -14.61 11.88
C MET A 90 14.39 -15.73 12.49
N ASN A 91 15.64 -15.87 12.01
CA ASN A 91 16.59 -16.86 12.50
C ASN A 91 18.02 -16.26 12.56
N THR A 92 19.03 -16.96 12.05
CA THR A 92 20.45 -16.60 12.17
C THR A 92 20.94 -15.45 11.28
N LEU A 93 20.04 -14.79 10.55
CA LEU A 93 20.41 -13.67 9.67
C LEU A 93 20.85 -12.43 10.47
N PRO A 94 21.73 -11.58 9.92
CA PRO A 94 22.11 -10.33 10.57
C PRO A 94 20.92 -9.36 10.56
N SER A 95 20.60 -8.77 11.72
CA SER A 95 19.64 -7.67 11.79
C SER A 95 20.18 -6.43 11.08
N GLY A 96 19.28 -5.62 10.53
CA GLY A 96 19.66 -4.34 9.93
C GLY A 96 18.66 -3.23 10.24
N GLN A 97 19.13 -1.99 10.27
CA GLN A 97 18.28 -0.83 10.47
C GLN A 97 18.81 0.32 9.62
N LYS A 98 17.90 1.04 8.94
CA LYS A 98 18.25 2.26 8.19
C LYS A 98 17.12 3.27 8.27
N THR A 99 17.48 4.54 8.39
CA THR A 99 16.53 5.65 8.23
C THR A 99 16.36 5.92 6.75
N LEU A 100 15.15 5.70 6.24
CA LEU A 100 14.78 6.03 4.87
C LEU A 100 14.24 7.46 4.81
N SER A 101 14.72 8.23 3.84
CA SER A 101 14.33 9.62 3.59
C SER A 101 14.55 9.97 2.12
N GLN A 102 14.23 11.19 1.70
CA GLN A 102 14.49 11.65 0.33
C GLN A 102 15.95 11.53 -0.12
N THR A 103 16.91 11.71 0.80
CA THR A 103 18.35 11.64 0.47
C THR A 103 18.90 10.21 0.54
N GLN A 104 18.27 9.34 1.32
CA GLN A 104 18.65 7.95 1.53
C GLN A 104 17.39 7.06 1.42
N PRO A 105 16.76 6.94 0.24
CA PRO A 105 15.45 6.30 0.13
C PRO A 105 15.52 4.77 0.16
N VAL A 106 16.70 4.17 0.18
CA VAL A 106 16.89 2.75 -0.12
C VAL A 106 17.68 2.05 0.98
N ILE A 107 17.25 0.84 1.34
CA ILE A 107 18.08 -0.19 1.97
C ILE A 107 18.18 -1.41 1.05
N SER A 108 19.38 -1.94 0.82
CA SER A 108 19.59 -3.13 -0.02
C SER A 108 20.07 -4.35 0.77
N ILE A 109 19.65 -5.53 0.31
CA ILE A 109 20.01 -6.83 0.89
C ILE A 109 20.64 -7.69 -0.20
N GLY A 110 21.77 -8.32 0.09
CA GLY A 110 22.41 -9.25 -0.85
C GLY A 110 23.73 -9.80 -0.32
N LYS A 111 24.38 -10.68 -1.09
CA LYS A 111 25.68 -11.25 -0.69
C LYS A 111 26.88 -10.36 -1.00
N ASP A 112 26.71 -9.37 -1.87
CA ASP A 112 27.77 -8.44 -2.20
C ASP A 112 28.00 -7.47 -1.04
N LYS A 113 29.26 -7.08 -0.80
CA LYS A 113 29.66 -6.19 0.30
C LYS A 113 29.17 -4.75 0.12
N ALA A 114 28.70 -4.40 -1.08
CA ALA A 114 28.12 -3.10 -1.38
C ALA A 114 26.69 -2.93 -0.84
N ASN A 115 26.04 -3.99 -0.34
CA ASN A 115 24.70 -3.88 0.23
C ASN A 115 24.73 -3.35 1.67
N ASP A 116 23.63 -2.70 2.07
CA ASP A 116 23.45 -2.28 3.46
C ASP A 116 23.39 -3.49 4.42
N ILE A 117 22.74 -4.58 3.99
CA ILE A 117 22.72 -5.85 4.70
C ILE A 117 23.39 -6.92 3.85
N VAL A 118 24.53 -7.40 4.34
CA VAL A 118 25.36 -8.39 3.66
C VAL A 118 25.08 -9.78 4.22
N ILE A 119 24.59 -10.68 3.38
CA ILE A 119 24.30 -12.08 3.75
C ILE A 119 25.16 -12.99 2.87
N PRO A 120 26.27 -13.54 3.40
CA PRO A 120 27.25 -14.32 2.61
C PRO A 120 26.78 -15.77 2.36
N ALA A 121 25.54 -15.95 1.89
CA ALA A 121 24.96 -17.25 1.57
C ALA A 121 24.91 -17.49 0.07
N ALA A 122 25.11 -18.74 -0.36
CA ALA A 122 25.14 -19.10 -1.79
C ALA A 122 23.79 -18.85 -2.49
N ILE A 123 22.70 -19.09 -1.78
CA ILE A 123 21.31 -18.89 -2.21
C ILE A 123 20.93 -17.41 -2.40
N VAL A 124 21.71 -16.48 -1.82
CA VAL A 124 21.46 -15.04 -1.91
C VAL A 124 22.20 -14.47 -3.14
N SER A 125 21.49 -13.68 -3.97
CA SER A 125 22.08 -12.99 -5.12
C SER A 125 22.96 -11.82 -4.69
N ARG A 126 23.84 -11.35 -5.57
CA ARG A 126 24.76 -10.22 -5.27
C ARG A 126 23.99 -9.01 -4.74
N GLN A 127 22.91 -8.64 -5.43
CA GLN A 127 21.85 -7.77 -4.92
C GLN A 127 20.56 -8.60 -4.99
N HIS A 128 20.01 -8.99 -3.85
CA HIS A 128 18.88 -9.92 -3.79
C HIS A 128 17.56 -9.16 -3.79
N CYS A 129 17.40 -8.19 -2.91
CA CYS A 129 16.22 -7.33 -2.92
C CYS A 129 16.55 -5.93 -2.39
N VAL A 130 15.64 -5.01 -2.66
CA VAL A 130 15.75 -3.61 -2.29
C VAL A 130 14.44 -3.17 -1.65
N LEU A 131 14.50 -2.55 -0.49
CA LEU A 131 13.37 -1.80 0.06
C LEU A 131 13.60 -0.30 -0.18
N GLU A 132 12.63 0.33 -0.82
CA GLU A 132 12.67 1.71 -1.28
C GLU A 132 11.49 2.50 -0.71
N LEU A 133 11.77 3.63 -0.07
CA LEU A 133 10.79 4.69 0.19
C LEU A 133 10.57 5.47 -1.11
N ASP A 134 9.43 5.23 -1.74
CA ASP A 134 8.96 6.02 -2.88
C ASP A 134 8.36 7.32 -2.34
N ILE A 135 9.06 8.44 -2.52
CA ILE A 135 8.67 9.76 -2.00
C ILE A 135 7.38 10.26 -2.66
N ASP A 136 7.20 9.99 -3.95
CA ASP A 136 6.01 10.44 -4.70
C ASP A 136 4.76 9.68 -4.25
N ARG A 137 4.90 8.38 -3.96
CA ARG A 137 3.82 7.53 -3.44
C ARG A 137 3.70 7.55 -1.92
N GLY A 138 4.72 8.07 -1.24
CA GLY A 138 4.79 8.19 0.21
C GLY A 138 4.81 6.86 0.97
N ALA A 139 5.37 5.80 0.38
CA ALA A 139 5.32 4.47 0.97
C ALA A 139 6.56 3.63 0.65
N ILE A 140 6.79 2.61 1.49
CA ILE A 140 7.92 1.69 1.32
C ILE A 140 7.48 0.51 0.44
N TYR A 141 8.29 0.22 -0.56
CA TYR A 141 8.09 -0.87 -1.49
C TYR A 141 9.29 -1.80 -1.49
N VAL A 142 9.04 -3.08 -1.75
CA VAL A 142 10.08 -4.08 -2.01
C VAL A 142 10.17 -4.38 -3.50
N ILE A 143 11.41 -4.52 -3.98
CA ILE A 143 11.76 -4.86 -5.35
C ILE A 143 12.64 -6.11 -5.31
N ASP A 144 12.23 -7.15 -6.03
CA ASP A 144 13.00 -8.39 -6.18
C ASP A 144 14.05 -8.23 -7.29
N CYS A 145 15.32 -8.38 -6.92
CA CYS A 145 16.47 -8.38 -7.83
C CYS A 145 17.15 -9.76 -7.92
N SER A 146 16.56 -10.77 -7.28
CA SER A 146 17.20 -12.06 -7.07
C SER A 146 16.99 -13.02 -8.24
N THR A 147 17.81 -14.07 -8.25
CA THR A 147 17.66 -15.19 -9.19
C THR A 147 16.60 -16.19 -8.71
N ASN A 148 16.55 -16.45 -7.39
CA ASN A 148 15.69 -17.47 -6.79
C ASN A 148 14.31 -16.95 -6.37
N GLY A 149 14.10 -15.63 -6.41
CA GLY A 149 12.88 -14.98 -5.96
C GLY A 149 12.99 -14.43 -4.54
N THR A 150 12.35 -13.28 -4.33
CA THR A 150 12.04 -12.74 -3.00
C THR A 150 10.56 -12.98 -2.71
N PHE A 151 10.20 -13.24 -1.45
CA PHE A 151 8.83 -13.55 -1.04
C PHE A 151 8.39 -12.61 0.07
N LEU A 152 7.11 -12.22 0.05
CA LEU A 152 6.49 -11.40 1.08
C LEU A 152 5.27 -12.13 1.62
N ASN A 153 5.24 -12.42 2.92
CA ASN A 153 4.22 -13.21 3.61
C ASN A 153 3.95 -14.56 2.89
N GLY A 154 5.04 -15.27 2.58
CA GLY A 154 5.00 -16.58 1.89
C GLY A 154 4.71 -16.52 0.38
N LEU A 155 4.45 -15.35 -0.20
CA LEU A 155 4.10 -15.22 -1.62
C LEU A 155 5.21 -14.57 -2.41
N ARG A 156 5.54 -15.17 -3.56
CA ARG A 156 6.61 -14.68 -4.43
C ARG A 156 6.28 -13.30 -4.97
N LEU A 157 7.26 -12.40 -4.93
CA LEU A 157 7.18 -11.09 -5.53
C LEU A 157 7.24 -11.18 -7.06
N PRO A 158 6.63 -10.22 -7.77
CA PRO A 158 6.84 -10.09 -9.20
C PRO A 158 8.31 -9.70 -9.49
N PRO A 159 8.85 -10.07 -10.66
CA PRO A 159 10.19 -9.64 -11.05
C PRO A 159 10.27 -8.11 -11.17
N LYS A 160 11.47 -7.54 -10.97
CA LYS A 160 11.73 -6.09 -11.04
C LYS A 160 11.14 -5.38 -12.26
N THR A 161 11.07 -6.06 -13.40
CA THR A 161 10.52 -5.51 -14.65
C THR A 161 9.02 -5.26 -14.60
N THR A 162 8.28 -6.02 -13.77
CA THR A 162 6.83 -5.94 -13.67
C THR A 162 6.38 -4.90 -12.64
N GLY A 163 7.13 -4.70 -11.55
CA GLY A 163 6.84 -3.65 -10.59
C GLY A 163 7.39 -3.89 -9.19
N LYS A 164 6.85 -3.12 -8.24
CA LYS A 164 7.23 -3.12 -6.83
C LYS A 164 6.02 -3.32 -5.92
N VAL A 165 6.21 -4.00 -4.80
CA VAL A 165 5.12 -4.40 -3.89
C VAL A 165 5.17 -3.61 -2.59
N LEU A 166 4.04 -3.09 -2.13
CA LEU A 166 3.95 -2.34 -0.89
C LEU A 166 4.29 -3.24 0.30
N VAL A 167 5.20 -2.76 1.15
CA VAL A 167 5.56 -3.39 2.42
C VAL A 167 4.90 -2.63 3.56
N SER A 168 4.33 -3.40 4.48
CA SER A 168 3.73 -2.89 5.72
C SER A 168 4.55 -3.31 6.93
N HIS A 169 4.37 -2.57 8.03
CA HIS A 169 4.88 -3.00 9.33
C HIS A 169 4.30 -4.38 9.69
N GLY A 170 5.16 -5.28 10.13
CA GLY A 170 4.85 -6.67 10.46
C GLY A 170 4.87 -7.63 9.27
N ASP A 171 5.07 -7.17 8.03
CA ASP A 171 5.19 -8.08 6.88
C ASP A 171 6.47 -8.93 7.00
N GLU A 172 6.37 -10.20 6.60
CA GLU A 172 7.46 -11.17 6.57
C GLU A 172 8.14 -11.16 5.20
N LEU A 173 9.42 -10.83 5.15
CA LEU A 173 10.23 -10.79 3.93
C LEU A 173 11.20 -11.98 3.90
N LEU A 174 10.97 -12.94 3.02
CA LEU A 174 11.81 -14.13 2.87
C LEU A 174 12.71 -14.01 1.63
N LEU A 175 13.95 -14.50 1.76
CA LEU A 175 14.98 -14.48 0.73
C LEU A 175 15.15 -15.84 0.01
N GLN A 176 14.27 -16.78 0.34
CA GLN A 176 14.18 -18.08 -0.30
C GLN A 176 12.71 -18.53 -0.29
N ASP A 177 12.39 -19.49 -1.15
CA ASP A 177 11.09 -20.15 -1.16
C ASP A 177 10.77 -20.76 0.23
N PRO A 178 9.63 -20.39 0.84
CA PRO A 178 9.20 -20.90 2.14
C PRO A 178 8.99 -22.42 2.18
N GLY A 179 8.85 -23.08 1.03
CA GLY A 179 8.83 -24.54 0.95
C GLY A 179 10.16 -25.20 1.36
N ASN A 180 11.28 -24.47 1.28
CA ASN A 180 12.59 -24.96 1.70
C ASN A 180 12.93 -24.54 3.13
N ASP A 181 12.75 -23.26 3.45
CA ASP A 181 13.02 -22.68 4.76
C ASP A 181 12.09 -21.48 4.99
N GLN A 182 11.23 -21.58 6.00
CA GLN A 182 10.24 -20.55 6.33
C GLN A 182 10.83 -19.41 7.16
N GLU A 183 12.03 -19.58 7.70
CA GLU A 183 12.66 -18.62 8.62
C GLU A 183 13.86 -17.90 7.97
N PHE A 184 14.15 -18.17 6.69
CA PHE A 184 15.22 -17.52 5.95
C PHE A 184 14.79 -16.12 5.46
N GLY A 185 14.64 -15.21 6.42
CA GLY A 185 14.15 -13.85 6.16
C GLY A 185 14.06 -12.94 7.38
N TYR A 186 13.20 -11.93 7.24
CA TYR A 186 13.05 -10.82 8.18
C TYR A 186 11.59 -10.51 8.45
N VAL A 187 11.27 -10.13 9.69
CA VAL A 187 10.07 -9.36 10.00
C VAL A 187 10.36 -7.87 9.78
N VAL A 188 9.57 -7.22 8.94
CA VAL A 188 9.75 -5.82 8.57
C VAL A 188 9.09 -4.92 9.62
N ASN A 189 9.89 -4.11 10.30
CA ASN A 189 9.41 -3.16 11.30
C ASN A 189 9.59 -1.73 10.76
N ILE A 190 8.48 -1.05 10.50
CA ILE A 190 8.47 0.34 10.03
C ILE A 190 8.06 1.24 11.19
N GLN A 191 8.90 2.22 11.53
CA GLN A 191 8.58 3.32 12.42
C GLN A 191 8.56 4.61 11.59
N GLU A 192 7.36 5.16 11.38
CA GLU A 192 7.17 6.40 10.63
C GLU A 192 7.67 7.59 11.46
N LEU A 193 8.49 8.47 10.86
CA LEU A 193 9.03 9.65 11.55
C LEU A 193 8.31 10.93 11.13
N ASN A 194 8.32 11.21 9.82
CA ASN A 194 7.65 12.38 9.25
C ASN A 194 6.62 11.90 8.24
N VAL A 195 5.36 12.26 8.50
CA VAL A 195 4.21 11.85 7.70
C VAL A 195 3.35 13.08 7.43
N ARG A 196 3.02 13.30 6.16
CA ARG A 196 2.05 14.33 5.75
C ARG A 196 0.78 13.66 5.26
N GLU A 197 -0.35 14.32 5.49
CA GLU A 197 -1.59 13.92 4.82
C GLU A 197 -1.44 14.22 3.32
N GLN A 198 -1.96 13.32 2.49
CA GLN A 198 -2.01 13.57 1.06
C GLN A 198 -2.93 14.77 0.83
N MET A 199 -2.38 15.92 0.42
CA MET A 199 -3.18 17.12 0.17
C MET A 199 -4.24 16.81 -0.89
N LYS A 200 -5.50 16.69 -0.46
CA LYS A 200 -6.65 16.75 -1.36
C LYS A 200 -6.72 18.20 -1.82
N LEU A 201 -6.28 18.49 -3.04
CA LEU A 201 -6.64 19.75 -3.71
C LEU A 201 -8.17 19.80 -3.78
N GLN A 202 -8.80 20.41 -2.77
CA GLN A 202 -10.17 20.83 -2.89
C GLN A 202 -10.16 21.95 -3.91
N ALA A 203 -10.83 21.75 -5.04
CA ALA A 203 -11.14 22.85 -5.93
C ALA A 203 -11.80 23.95 -5.07
N PRO A 204 -11.36 25.21 -5.15
CA PRO A 204 -11.99 26.28 -4.39
C PRO A 204 -13.47 26.25 -4.71
N ARG A 205 -14.32 26.15 -3.67
CA ARG A 205 -15.77 26.34 -3.83
C ARG A 205 -15.92 27.64 -4.62
N ARG A 206 -16.43 27.55 -5.85
CA ARG A 206 -16.84 28.74 -6.62
C ARG A 206 -17.68 29.56 -5.65
N LEU A 207 -17.18 30.73 -5.24
CA LEU A 207 -18.01 31.74 -4.62
C LEU A 207 -19.06 32.05 -5.68
N LEU A 208 -20.28 31.58 -5.48
CA LEU A 208 -21.43 32.07 -6.22
C LEU A 208 -21.46 33.56 -5.93
N THR A 209 -21.03 34.37 -6.89
CA THR A 209 -21.30 35.80 -6.88
C THR A 209 -22.82 35.95 -6.85
N THR A 210 -23.30 36.88 -6.04
CA THR A 210 -24.71 37.17 -5.76
C THR A 210 -25.55 37.56 -6.99
N GLU A 211 -25.00 37.47 -8.20
CA GLU A 211 -25.65 37.84 -9.46
C GLU A 211 -26.35 36.68 -10.18
N GLU A 212 -26.07 35.41 -9.84
CA GLU A 212 -26.72 34.25 -10.51
C GLU A 212 -28.02 33.78 -9.83
N SER A 213 -28.47 34.43 -8.75
CA SER A 213 -29.76 34.11 -8.09
C SER A 213 -30.96 34.89 -8.65
N ALA A 214 -30.78 35.73 -9.67
CA ALA A 214 -31.82 36.67 -10.14
C ALA A 214 -32.55 36.26 -11.44
N THR A 215 -32.33 35.07 -12.00
CA THR A 215 -32.90 34.70 -13.33
C THR A 215 -33.69 33.39 -13.38
N MET A 216 -34.22 32.89 -12.26
CA MET A 216 -35.18 31.77 -12.24
C MET A 216 -36.49 32.14 -11.54
N GLY A 217 -37.12 33.22 -11.99
CA GLY A 217 -38.43 33.63 -11.49
C GLY A 217 -39.12 34.59 -12.42
N ARG A 218 -39.53 34.12 -13.61
CA ARG A 218 -40.68 34.70 -14.33
C ARG A 218 -41.48 33.58 -14.96
N ASP A 219 -42.66 33.42 -14.39
CA ASP A 219 -43.77 32.59 -14.84
C ASP A 219 -44.15 32.89 -16.30
N PHE A 220 -44.61 31.85 -17.00
CA PHE A 220 -45.58 32.03 -18.07
C PHE A 220 -46.79 31.13 -17.80
N HIS A 221 -47.93 31.81 -17.72
CA HIS A 221 -49.28 31.28 -17.84
C HIS A 221 -49.53 30.82 -19.28
#